data_AF-A0A7C5NPL3-F1
#
_entry.id   AF-A0A7C5NPL3-F1
#
_cell.length_a   1.000
_cell.length_b   1.000
_cell.length_c   1.000
_cell.angle_alpha   90.00
_cell.angle_beta   90.00
_cell.angle_gamma   90.00
#
_symmetry.space_group_name_H-M   'P 1'
#
loop_
_entity.id
_entity.type
_entity.pdbx_description
1 polymer ?
#
loop_
_entity_poly.entity_id
_entity_poly.type
_entity_poly.pdbx_seq_one_letter_code
_entity_poly.pdbx_strand_id
1 'polypeptide(L)'
;DGTYDGLAVGQELDKLYSKLNDLFIKNPTGRVYFLKYSEVELIKAEAAQRGFVNLNAKEAYESAITASCKEYGISDTDIASYLQGVKVAYNNDLNQIYMQKWIALFRQSWEAWAEMRRTDIPTLPPAVNSAHTGHNRVPFRFSYPDDEKKLNASNIPADVNEVDNYWGYQIWWDTRTGVE
;
A
#
# COMPACT_ATOMS: atom_id res chain seq x y z
N ASP A 1 -14.04 -3.51 32.63
CA ASP A 1 -14.91 -4.52 33.25
C ASP A 1 -14.26 -5.91 33.33
N GLY A 2 -13.07 -6.13 32.75
CA GLY A 2 -12.42 -7.44 32.79
C GLY A 2 -13.10 -8.47 31.90
N THR A 3 -14.00 -8.03 31.03
CA THR A 3 -14.65 -8.86 30.04
C THR A 3 -13.64 -9.12 28.92
N TYR A 4 -13.32 -10.40 28.68
CA TYR A 4 -12.47 -10.80 27.57
C TYR A 4 -13.19 -10.49 26.25
N ASP A 5 -12.67 -9.53 25.50
CA ASP A 5 -13.14 -9.16 24.16
C ASP A 5 -12.24 -9.83 23.12
N GLY A 6 -12.45 -11.13 22.94
CA GLY A 6 -11.67 -11.97 22.06
C GLY A 6 -12.33 -13.33 21.87
N LEU A 7 -11.67 -14.22 21.14
CA LEU A 7 -12.22 -15.53 20.83
C LEU A 7 -11.69 -16.64 21.69
N ALA A 8 -12.63 -17.39 22.26
CA ALA A 8 -12.32 -18.64 22.91
C ALA A 8 -11.58 -19.58 21.94
N VAL A 9 -10.45 -20.12 22.41
CA VAL A 9 -9.59 -21.02 21.65
C VAL A 9 -10.43 -22.20 21.12
N GLY A 10 -10.45 -22.38 19.79
CA GLY A 10 -11.14 -23.49 19.13
C GLY A 10 -12.55 -23.20 18.62
N GLN A 11 -13.08 -21.98 18.80
CA GLN A 11 -14.34 -21.56 18.16
C GLN A 11 -14.06 -21.00 16.76
N GLU A 12 -14.73 -21.53 15.73
CA GLU A 12 -14.80 -20.91 14.41
C GLU A 12 -15.62 -19.64 14.51
N LEU A 13 -15.11 -18.54 13.96
CA LEU A 13 -15.85 -17.28 13.93
C LEU A 13 -16.88 -17.26 12.84
N ASP A 14 -18.01 -16.66 13.18
CA ASP A 14 -18.84 -16.03 12.18
C ASP A 14 -17.98 -15.07 11.34
N LYS A 15 -18.10 -15.15 10.02
CA LYS A 15 -17.15 -14.68 8.98
C LYS A 15 -16.97 -13.14 8.90
N LEU A 16 -16.88 -12.44 10.02
CA LEU A 16 -16.85 -10.98 10.11
C LEU A 16 -15.47 -10.36 9.84
N TYR A 17 -14.41 -11.15 9.73
CA TYR A 17 -13.08 -10.63 9.41
C TYR A 17 -12.27 -11.61 8.56
N SER A 18 -11.41 -11.07 7.69
CA SER A 18 -10.53 -11.85 6.84
C SER A 18 -9.31 -12.32 7.62
N LYS A 19 -9.08 -13.64 7.69
CA LYS A 19 -7.82 -14.21 8.18
C LYS A 19 -6.77 -14.16 7.08
N LEU A 20 -5.51 -14.05 7.47
CA LEU A 20 -4.39 -14.25 6.54
C LEU A 20 -4.48 -15.67 5.95
N ASN A 21 -4.38 -15.78 4.63
CA ASN A 21 -4.43 -17.06 3.91
C ASN A 21 -3.27 -17.97 4.36
N ASP A 22 -3.52 -19.29 4.42
CA ASP A 22 -2.51 -20.30 4.78
C ASP A 22 -1.26 -20.24 3.89
N LEU A 23 -1.38 -19.77 2.64
CA LEU A 23 -0.26 -19.49 1.73
C LEU A 23 0.79 -18.54 2.33
N PHE A 24 0.40 -17.68 3.27
CA PHE A 24 1.28 -16.68 3.89
C PHE A 24 1.86 -17.07 5.24
N ILE A 25 1.24 -18.03 5.93
CA ILE A 25 1.58 -18.42 7.31
C ILE A 25 2.15 -19.85 7.35
N LYS A 26 1.64 -20.76 6.52
CA LYS A 26 1.95 -22.20 6.56
C LYS A 26 2.81 -22.66 5.37
N ASN A 27 3.37 -21.73 4.60
CA ASN A 27 4.22 -22.05 3.44
C ASN A 27 5.71 -21.78 3.75
N PRO A 28 6.49 -22.80 4.15
CA PRO A 28 7.91 -22.64 4.45
C PRO A 28 8.76 -22.35 3.21
N THR A 29 8.25 -22.63 2.01
CA THR A 29 8.90 -22.29 0.72
C THR A 29 8.30 -21.03 0.09
N GLY A 30 7.56 -20.25 0.87
CA GLY A 30 7.01 -18.97 0.45
C GLY A 30 8.09 -18.01 -0.04
N ARG A 31 7.72 -17.12 -0.96
CA ARG A 31 8.65 -16.17 -1.59
C ARG A 31 8.47 -14.78 -1.00
N VAL A 32 9.57 -14.04 -0.91
CA VAL A 32 9.57 -12.60 -0.67
C VAL A 32 9.93 -11.94 -1.99
N TYR A 33 9.02 -11.13 -2.52
CA TYR A 33 9.23 -10.41 -3.76
C TYR A 33 9.81 -9.03 -3.47
N PHE A 34 10.85 -8.65 -4.21
CA PHE A 34 11.36 -7.28 -4.23
C PHE A 34 10.63 -6.44 -5.28
N LEU A 35 10.40 -7.00 -6.46
CA LEU A 35 9.66 -6.40 -7.57
C LEU A 35 8.83 -7.49 -8.25
N LYS A 36 7.53 -7.28 -8.42
CA LYS A 36 6.62 -8.26 -9.06
C LYS A 36 6.37 -7.92 -10.52
N TYR A 37 6.01 -8.94 -11.31
CA TYR A 37 5.56 -8.71 -12.69
C TYR A 37 4.29 -7.84 -12.74
N SER A 38 3.33 -8.07 -11.82
CA SER A 38 2.13 -7.23 -11.71
C SER A 38 2.45 -5.76 -11.46
N GLU A 39 3.45 -5.50 -10.60
CA GLU A 39 3.93 -4.14 -10.32
C GLU A 39 4.52 -3.46 -11.56
N VAL A 40 5.34 -4.18 -12.34
CA VAL A 40 5.91 -3.69 -13.61
C VAL A 40 4.81 -3.36 -14.62
N GLU A 41 3.81 -4.22 -14.76
CA GLU A 41 2.69 -3.97 -15.68
C GLU A 41 1.83 -2.77 -15.23
N LEU A 42 1.65 -2.56 -13.92
CA LEU A 42 0.96 -1.36 -13.41
C LEU A 42 1.77 -0.08 -13.63
N ILE A 43 3.11 -0.14 -13.53
CA ILE A 43 4.00 0.96 -13.89
C ILE A 43 3.86 1.28 -15.39
N LYS A 44 3.82 0.25 -16.25
CA LYS A 44 3.59 0.42 -17.70
C LYS A 44 2.20 1.01 -17.98
N ALA A 45 1.16 0.56 -17.28
CA ALA A 45 -0.19 1.08 -17.42
C ALA A 45 -0.25 2.57 -17.06
N GLU A 46 0.35 2.97 -15.92
CA GLU A 46 0.45 4.38 -15.54
C GLU A 46 1.25 5.19 -16.57
N ALA A 47 2.43 4.71 -16.99
CA ALA A 47 3.26 5.42 -17.95
C ALA A 47 2.57 5.62 -19.30
N ALA A 48 1.85 4.60 -19.77
CA ALA A 48 1.05 4.67 -20.99
C ALA A 48 -0.09 5.69 -20.86
N GLN A 49 -0.83 5.66 -19.76
CA GLN A 49 -1.95 6.56 -19.52
C GLN A 49 -1.51 8.02 -19.31
N ARG A 50 -0.29 8.23 -18.79
CA ARG A 50 0.36 9.54 -18.70
C ARG A 50 1.00 10.01 -20.02
N GLY A 51 0.99 9.18 -21.06
CA GLY A 51 1.58 9.50 -22.37
C GLY A 51 3.11 9.47 -22.40
N PHE A 52 3.76 8.86 -21.41
CA PHE A 52 5.23 8.73 -21.37
C PHE A 52 5.74 7.68 -22.36
N VAL A 53 4.89 6.70 -22.70
CA VAL A 53 5.21 5.61 -23.62
C VAL A 53 4.01 5.30 -24.50
N ASN A 54 4.26 4.80 -25.71
CA ASN A 54 3.22 4.36 -26.63
C ASN A 54 2.89 2.86 -26.42
N LEU A 55 2.17 2.55 -25.34
CA LEU A 55 1.71 1.20 -25.00
C LEU A 55 0.20 1.20 -24.71
N ASN A 56 -0.42 0.02 -24.71
CA ASN A 56 -1.83 -0.14 -24.35
C ASN A 56 -2.00 -0.19 -22.82
N ALA A 57 -2.47 0.91 -22.21
CA ALA A 57 -2.66 1.02 -20.77
C ALA A 57 -3.67 0.00 -20.22
N LYS A 58 -4.77 -0.24 -20.95
CA LYS A 58 -5.81 -1.22 -20.57
C LYS A 58 -5.24 -2.62 -20.51
N GLU A 59 -4.50 -3.02 -21.54
CA GLU A 59 -3.89 -4.35 -21.63
C GLU A 59 -2.87 -4.60 -20.52
N ALA A 60 -2.02 -3.61 -20.24
CA ALA A 60 -1.05 -3.69 -19.13
C ALA A 60 -1.77 -3.79 -17.77
N TYR A 61 -2.79 -2.98 -17.54
CA TYR A 61 -3.61 -3.01 -16.33
C TYR A 61 -4.29 -4.38 -16.11
N GLU A 62 -4.96 -4.92 -17.13
CA GLU A 62 -5.65 -6.21 -17.04
C GLU A 62 -4.65 -7.38 -16.88
N SER A 63 -3.48 -7.29 -17.52
CA SER A 63 -2.37 -8.25 -17.35
C SER A 63 -1.83 -8.26 -15.94
N ALA A 64 -1.68 -7.07 -15.33
CA ALA A 64 -1.19 -6.94 -13.96
C ALA A 64 -2.13 -7.58 -12.94
N ILE A 65 -3.43 -7.31 -13.04
CA ILE A 65 -4.46 -7.89 -12.15
C ILE A 65 -4.48 -9.40 -12.31
N THR A 66 -4.50 -9.88 -13.56
CA THR A 66 -4.47 -11.31 -13.85
C THR A 66 -3.25 -11.99 -13.23
N ALA A 67 -2.06 -11.41 -13.39
CA ALA A 67 -0.84 -11.93 -12.80
C ALA A 67 -0.89 -11.93 -11.26
N SER A 68 -1.37 -10.84 -10.65
CA SER A 68 -1.50 -10.73 -9.20
C SER A 68 -2.48 -11.77 -8.64
N CYS A 69 -3.63 -11.96 -9.29
CA CYS A 69 -4.60 -12.96 -8.85
C CYS A 69 -4.09 -14.40 -9.04
N LYS A 70 -3.37 -14.69 -10.12
CA LYS A 70 -2.74 -16.00 -10.37
C LYS A 70 -1.68 -16.34 -9.33
N GLU A 71 -0.91 -15.35 -8.85
CA GLU A 71 0.04 -15.54 -7.74
C GLU A 71 -0.64 -16.11 -6.49
N TYR A 72 -1.91 -15.75 -6.26
CA TYR A 72 -2.72 -16.21 -5.14
C TYR A 72 -3.61 -17.42 -5.44
N GLY A 73 -3.44 -18.05 -6.61
CA GLY A 73 -4.18 -19.26 -6.99
C GLY A 73 -5.67 -19.03 -7.29
N ILE A 74 -6.06 -17.79 -7.60
CA ILE A 74 -7.43 -17.47 -8.00
C ILE A 74 -7.70 -18.05 -9.39
N SER A 75 -8.89 -18.63 -9.60
CA SER A 75 -9.25 -19.27 -10.86
C SER A 75 -9.39 -18.27 -12.02
N ASP A 76 -9.11 -18.68 -13.25
CA ASP A 76 -9.29 -17.82 -14.43
C ASP A 76 -10.73 -17.29 -14.56
N THR A 77 -11.74 -18.08 -14.16
CA THR A 77 -13.15 -17.67 -14.15
C THR A 77 -13.42 -16.54 -13.16
N ASP A 78 -12.87 -16.63 -11.95
CA ASP A 78 -13.02 -15.59 -10.92
C ASP A 78 -12.25 -14.33 -11.31
N ILE A 79 -11.08 -14.47 -11.93
CA ILE A 79 -10.29 -13.34 -12.46
C ILE A 79 -11.09 -12.62 -13.55
N ALA A 80 -11.64 -13.35 -14.52
CA ALA A 80 -12.45 -12.76 -15.58
C ALA A 80 -13.66 -12.01 -15.00
N SER A 81 -14.31 -12.57 -13.97
CA SER A 81 -15.41 -11.93 -13.26
C SER A 81 -14.96 -10.67 -12.50
N TYR A 82 -13.81 -10.73 -11.83
CA TYR A 82 -13.23 -9.61 -11.10
C TYR A 82 -12.92 -8.43 -12.01
N LEU A 83 -12.34 -8.68 -13.18
CA LEU A 83 -12.03 -7.66 -14.20
C LEU A 83 -13.28 -6.95 -14.75
N GLN A 84 -14.47 -7.55 -14.65
CA GLN A 84 -15.74 -6.92 -15.05
C GLN A 84 -16.42 -6.16 -13.90
N GLY A 85 -15.89 -6.23 -12.68
CA GLY A 85 -16.47 -5.55 -11.52
C GLY A 85 -16.45 -4.03 -11.69
N VAL A 86 -17.51 -3.34 -11.27
CA VAL A 86 -17.66 -1.87 -11.44
C VAL A 86 -16.47 -1.05 -10.91
N LYS A 87 -15.78 -1.54 -9.86
CA LYS A 87 -14.62 -0.87 -9.26
C LYS A 87 -13.29 -1.24 -9.93
N VAL A 88 -13.28 -2.24 -10.82
CA VAL A 88 -12.08 -2.89 -11.35
C VAL A 88 -12.03 -2.82 -12.88
N ALA A 89 -13.17 -2.80 -13.56
CA ALA A 89 -13.24 -2.68 -15.00
C ALA A 89 -12.53 -1.39 -15.45
N TYR A 90 -11.59 -1.53 -16.38
CA TYR A 90 -10.73 -0.43 -16.81
C TYR A 90 -11.56 0.72 -17.38
N ASN A 91 -11.41 1.91 -16.79
CA ASN A 91 -12.23 3.08 -17.11
C ASN A 91 -11.40 4.33 -17.48
N ASN A 92 -10.10 4.18 -17.75
CA ASN A 92 -9.15 5.29 -17.94
C ASN A 92 -9.02 6.24 -16.73
N ASP A 93 -9.34 5.80 -15.51
CA ASP A 93 -9.03 6.55 -14.28
C ASP A 93 -7.67 6.10 -13.72
N LEU A 94 -6.74 7.04 -13.52
CA LEU A 94 -5.43 6.74 -12.93
C LEU A 94 -5.56 6.21 -11.49
N ASN A 95 -6.57 6.66 -10.75
CA ASN A 95 -6.80 6.19 -9.38
C ASN A 95 -7.10 4.69 -9.32
N GLN A 96 -7.68 4.15 -10.38
CA GLN A 96 -7.93 2.72 -10.49
C GLN A 96 -6.63 1.92 -10.60
N ILE A 97 -5.67 2.40 -11.40
CA ILE A 97 -4.33 1.83 -11.48
C ILE A 97 -3.65 1.87 -10.11
N TYR A 98 -3.73 3.00 -9.40
CA TYR A 98 -3.11 3.16 -8.08
C TYR A 98 -3.71 2.23 -7.03
N MET A 99 -5.05 2.11 -7.01
CA MET A 99 -5.74 1.19 -6.12
C MET A 99 -5.33 -0.26 -6.39
N GLN A 100 -5.29 -0.69 -7.66
CA GLN A 100 -4.88 -2.05 -8.00
C GLN A 100 -3.40 -2.30 -7.71
N LYS A 101 -2.54 -1.29 -7.87
CA LYS A 101 -1.13 -1.36 -7.44
C LYS A 101 -1.02 -1.55 -5.94
N TRP A 102 -1.74 -0.76 -5.14
CA TRP A 102 -1.76 -0.93 -3.69
C TRP A 102 -2.20 -2.34 -3.26
N ILE A 103 -3.23 -2.89 -3.91
CA ILE A 103 -3.71 -4.27 -3.66
C ILE A 103 -2.63 -5.30 -4.02
N ALA A 104 -2.01 -5.18 -5.20
CA ALA A 104 -0.98 -6.12 -5.68
C ALA A 104 0.30 -6.11 -4.82
N LEU A 105 0.59 -4.98 -4.16
CA LEU A 105 1.70 -4.80 -3.24
C LEU A 105 1.45 -5.38 -1.85
N PHE A 106 0.38 -6.16 -1.65
CA PHE A 106 0.23 -6.97 -0.44
C PHE A 106 1.49 -7.83 -0.22
N ARG A 107 2.05 -7.76 0.99
CA ARG A 107 3.37 -8.31 1.42
C ARG A 107 4.62 -7.56 0.94
N GLN A 108 4.48 -6.44 0.23
CA GLN A 108 5.54 -5.47 -0.09
C GLN A 108 5.24 -4.13 0.61
N SER A 109 5.13 -4.14 1.93
CA SER A 109 4.60 -3.02 2.72
C SER A 109 5.37 -1.71 2.53
N TRP A 110 6.69 -1.78 2.32
CA TRP A 110 7.51 -0.59 2.08
C TRP A 110 7.14 0.11 0.76
N GLU A 111 6.97 -0.67 -0.30
CA GLU A 111 6.56 -0.18 -1.62
C GLU A 111 5.11 0.29 -1.58
N ALA A 112 4.21 -0.44 -0.91
CA ALA A 112 2.83 -0.03 -0.73
C ALA A 112 2.72 1.32 0.01
N TRP A 113 3.53 1.53 1.05
CA TRP A 113 3.57 2.80 1.79
C TRP A 113 4.20 3.92 0.97
N ALA A 114 5.21 3.64 0.14
CA ALA A 114 5.78 4.60 -0.80
C ALA A 114 4.75 5.04 -1.85
N GLU A 115 4.09 4.09 -2.53
CA GLU A 115 3.08 4.37 -3.56
C GLU A 115 1.87 5.12 -3.00
N MET A 116 1.40 4.76 -1.82
CA MET A 116 0.30 5.49 -1.17
C MET A 116 0.71 6.93 -0.83
N ARG A 117 1.96 7.18 -0.39
CA ARG A 117 2.47 8.55 -0.20
C ARG A 117 2.72 9.28 -1.52
N ARG A 118 2.92 8.59 -2.64
CA ARG A 118 3.08 9.23 -3.95
C ARG A 118 1.75 9.62 -4.57
N THR A 119 0.73 8.77 -4.39
CA THR A 119 -0.55 8.85 -5.11
C THR A 119 -1.72 9.33 -4.28
N ASP A 120 -1.62 9.25 -2.95
CA ASP A 120 -2.73 9.38 -2.00
C ASP A 120 -3.83 8.31 -2.14
N ILE A 121 -3.54 7.20 -2.81
CA ILE A 121 -4.48 6.11 -3.07
C ILE A 121 -3.95 4.79 -2.46
N PRO A 122 -4.77 4.07 -1.66
CA PRO A 122 -6.02 4.54 -1.07
C PRO A 122 -5.77 5.72 -0.13
N THR A 123 -6.77 6.60 -0.01
CA THR A 123 -6.71 7.69 0.97
C THR A 123 -6.89 7.11 2.36
N LEU A 124 -5.83 7.14 3.17
CA LEU A 124 -5.86 6.66 4.55
C LEU A 124 -5.94 7.85 5.52
N PRO A 125 -7.00 7.96 6.32
CA PRO A 125 -7.09 8.99 7.34
C PRO A 125 -6.09 8.73 8.48
N PRO A 126 -5.83 9.73 9.33
CA PRO A 126 -5.15 9.54 10.61
C PRO A 126 -5.77 8.42 11.43
N ALA A 127 -4.95 7.79 12.29
CA ALA A 127 -5.49 6.87 13.28
C ALA A 127 -6.53 7.58 14.16
N VAL A 128 -7.69 6.95 14.37
CA VAL A 128 -8.83 7.53 15.10
C VAL A 128 -8.44 8.05 16.49
N ASN A 129 -7.46 7.40 17.12
CA ASN A 129 -6.95 7.75 18.45
C ASN A 129 -5.48 8.23 18.40
N SER A 130 -5.09 8.95 17.34
CA SER A 130 -3.75 9.53 17.27
C SER A 130 -3.53 10.46 18.47
N ALA A 131 -2.44 10.27 19.21
CA ALA A 131 -2.03 11.16 20.29
C ALA A 131 -1.53 12.52 19.78
N HIS A 132 -1.20 12.60 18.49
CA HIS A 132 -0.71 13.80 17.82
C HIS A 132 -1.83 14.36 16.92
N THR A 133 -2.02 15.67 16.96
CA THR A 133 -3.05 16.37 16.18
C THR A 133 -2.37 17.26 15.12
N GLY A 134 -3.12 17.68 14.11
CA GLY A 134 -2.59 18.53 13.03
C GLY A 134 -1.98 17.77 11.85
N HIS A 135 -2.35 16.49 11.67
CA HIS A 135 -2.04 15.72 10.47
C HIS A 135 -3.32 15.13 9.89
N ASN A 136 -3.39 14.99 8.58
CA ASN A 136 -4.57 14.52 7.85
C ASN A 136 -4.31 13.23 7.05
N ARG A 137 -3.09 12.68 7.14
CA ARG A 137 -2.70 11.38 6.60
C ARG A 137 -1.96 10.55 7.64
N VAL A 138 -1.66 9.31 7.27
CA VAL A 138 -0.69 8.46 7.96
C VAL A 138 0.74 9.04 7.84
N PRO A 139 1.69 8.65 8.71
CA PRO A 139 3.04 9.22 8.73
C PRO A 139 3.73 9.24 7.36
N PHE A 140 4.49 10.32 7.11
CA PHE A 140 5.23 10.56 5.87
C PHE A 140 6.64 9.96 5.89
N ARG A 141 7.30 9.90 7.05
CA ARG A 141 8.63 9.29 7.22
C ARG A 141 8.85 8.81 8.65
N PHE A 142 9.92 8.06 8.87
CA PHE A 142 10.39 7.76 10.22
C PHE A 142 11.27 8.89 10.75
N SER A 143 11.29 9.04 12.08
CA SER A 143 12.28 9.85 12.78
C SER A 143 13.69 9.37 12.47
N TYR A 144 14.64 10.32 12.47
CA TYR A 144 16.05 10.01 12.60
C TYR A 144 16.30 9.23 13.91
N PRO A 145 17.22 8.24 13.91
CA PRO A 145 17.60 7.52 15.12
C PRO A 145 18.15 8.45 16.20
N ASP A 146 17.87 8.16 17.47
CA ASP A 146 18.36 9.00 18.58
C ASP A 146 19.88 9.02 18.70
N ASP A 147 20.56 7.97 18.25
CA ASP A 147 22.02 7.93 18.23
C ASP A 147 22.60 8.92 17.21
N GLU A 148 21.94 9.13 16.06
CA GLU A 148 22.37 10.17 15.11
C GLU A 148 22.24 11.57 15.71
N LYS A 149 21.16 11.81 16.48
CA LYS A 149 20.95 13.08 17.20
C LYS A 149 22.04 13.33 18.25
N LYS A 150 22.62 12.28 18.84
CA LYS A 150 23.67 12.38 19.89
C LYS A 150 25.08 12.40 19.31
N LEU A 151 25.37 11.52 18.36
CA LEU A 151 26.71 11.27 17.85
C LEU A 151 27.06 12.13 16.64
N ASN A 152 26.05 12.70 15.96
CA ASN A 152 26.20 13.38 14.69
C ASN A 152 25.32 14.64 14.57
N ALA A 153 25.06 15.30 15.71
CA ALA A 153 24.11 16.41 15.83
C ALA A 153 24.32 17.55 14.81
N SER A 154 25.57 17.84 14.43
CA SER A 154 25.88 18.90 13.46
C SER A 154 25.36 18.61 12.04
N ASN A 155 25.06 17.35 11.73
CA ASN A 155 24.57 16.93 10.41
C ASN A 155 23.06 16.62 10.40
N ILE A 156 22.38 16.82 11.53
CA ILE A 156 20.92 16.67 11.59
C ILE A 156 20.28 17.92 10.98
N PRO A 157 19.34 17.77 10.03
CA PRO A 157 18.61 18.90 9.46
C PRO A 157 17.92 19.74 10.54
N ALA A 158 17.96 21.07 10.41
CA ALA A 158 17.44 21.99 11.42
C ALA A 158 15.90 21.96 11.54
N ASP A 159 15.21 21.40 10.55
CA ASP A 159 13.75 21.19 10.53
C ASP A 159 13.31 19.93 11.28
N VAL A 160 14.23 19.10 11.78
CA VAL A 160 13.89 17.97 12.65
C VAL A 160 13.40 18.48 14.01
N ASN A 161 12.10 18.35 14.23
CA ASN A 161 11.40 18.79 15.44
C ASN A 161 10.44 17.69 15.92
N GLU A 162 9.58 18.02 16.89
CA GLU A 162 8.61 17.07 17.46
C GLU A 162 7.63 16.53 16.40
N VAL A 163 7.13 17.40 15.52
CA VAL A 163 6.29 17.03 14.37
C VAL A 163 6.98 15.99 13.50
N ASP A 164 8.25 16.24 13.17
CA ASP A 164 9.03 15.35 12.33
C ASP A 164 9.30 13.98 12.99
N ASN A 165 9.48 13.97 14.31
CA ASN A 165 9.75 12.75 15.06
C ASN A 165 8.53 11.79 15.10
N TYR A 166 7.30 12.32 15.05
CA TYR A 166 6.09 11.52 15.25
C TYR A 166 5.38 11.12 13.95
N TRP A 167 5.16 12.07 13.04
CA TRP A 167 4.52 11.77 11.75
C TRP A 167 5.39 12.13 10.55
N GLY A 168 6.34 13.04 10.71
CA GLY A 168 7.30 13.37 9.65
C GLY A 168 6.76 14.39 8.67
N TYR A 169 7.68 15.09 7.99
CA TYR A 169 7.35 15.91 6.82
C TYR A 169 7.35 15.09 5.53
N GLN A 170 6.68 15.61 4.50
CA GLN A 170 6.78 15.09 3.14
C GLN A 170 8.24 14.96 2.72
N ILE A 171 8.56 13.79 2.14
CA ILE A 171 9.87 13.52 1.54
C ILE A 171 9.94 14.11 0.13
N TRP A 172 11.15 14.30 -0.40
CA TRP A 172 11.37 15.13 -1.59
C TRP A 172 10.54 14.75 -2.82
N TRP A 173 10.15 13.48 -2.97
CA TRP A 173 9.37 12.98 -4.10
C TRP A 173 7.85 13.04 -3.87
N ASP A 174 7.42 13.23 -2.62
CA ASP A 174 6.00 13.40 -2.28
C ASP A 174 5.62 14.85 -2.56
N THR A 175 4.93 15.06 -3.69
CA THR A 175 4.55 16.38 -4.22
C THR A 175 3.06 16.67 -4.03
N ARG A 176 2.36 15.85 -3.23
CA ARG A 176 0.93 16.04 -2.97
C ARG A 176 0.67 17.37 -2.27
N THR A 177 -0.46 17.99 -2.58
CA THR A 177 -0.89 19.25 -1.98
C THR A 177 -2.04 19.02 -1.00
N GLY A 178 -2.10 19.80 0.08
CA GLY A 178 -3.17 19.68 1.08
C GLY A 178 -3.06 18.43 1.96
N VAL A 179 -1.85 17.86 2.06
CA VAL A 179 -1.53 16.78 3.00
C VAL A 179 -0.65 17.36 4.12
N GLU A 180 -0.96 16.97 5.35
CA GLU A 180 -0.31 17.45 6.58
C GLU A 180 -0.05 16.28 7.53
#